data_AF-H0SKC7-F1
#
_entry.id   AF-H0SKC7-F1
#
_cell.length_a   1.000
_cell.length_b   1.000
_cell.length_c   1.000
_cell.angle_alpha   90.00
_cell.angle_beta   90.00
_cell.angle_gamma   90.00
#
_symmetry.space_group_name_H-M   'P 1'
#
loop_
_entity.id
_entity.type
_entity.pdbx_description
1 polymer ?
#
loop_
_entity_poly.entity_id
_entity_poly.type
_entity_poly.pdbx_seq_one_letter_code
_entity_poly.pdbx_strand_id
1 'polypeptide(L)'
;MLTDIFAHRYLQPVVWDYFTEESRRLITQGYQLLNQICPYYIGGHEDIIGRARWQAMHDSLARELGLQELSPSAWGYFDAQKFWRSGFYPVVKMCETWMLATFDGTIPADRFIKERLSLVEIGFRFHESWVAQLNADLPKEIAQAKLRDQRRGGIGKLSASVDNEKAKNAAANLKIQTAVIELNARFRQAGCKLHYHNGFIQFSEDQKIGDQIETPFWTLVAAPKWRNVDHDMKEAIDLRDTGGRDAAMYAAKSLESTIKIISDEKNLTNGKEKGAANFVDNLRGAQLIEVWETDMLKLFFSKVRNPLGHGPGSAPMPSLTEPQTDWAIEQSMIWIKSLIRRL
;
A
#
# COMPACT_ATOMS: atom_id res chain seq x y z
N MET A 1 -7.86 4.36 8.88
CA MET A 1 -6.90 3.27 8.61
C MET A 1 -7.74 2.20 7.94
N LEU A 2 -7.45 1.84 6.68
CA LEU A 2 -7.97 0.60 6.12
C LEU A 2 -7.33 -0.53 6.93
N THR A 3 -8.02 -0.94 8.00
CA THR A 3 -7.62 -2.03 8.89
C THR A 3 -7.85 -3.39 8.25
N ASP A 4 -8.60 -3.40 7.15
CA ASP A 4 -9.12 -4.60 6.55
C ASP A 4 -8.13 -5.28 5.61
N ILE A 5 -8.19 -6.60 5.52
CA ILE A 5 -7.33 -7.41 4.66
C ILE A 5 -7.84 -7.44 3.21
N PHE A 6 -6.96 -7.72 2.26
CA PHE A 6 -7.32 -7.87 0.84
C PHE A 6 -8.56 -8.76 0.64
N ALA A 7 -8.66 -9.88 1.35
CA ALA A 7 -9.80 -10.79 1.22
C ALA A 7 -11.15 -10.20 1.64
N HIS A 8 -11.17 -9.33 2.64
CA HIS A 8 -12.39 -8.68 3.10
C HIS A 8 -12.73 -7.47 2.24
N ARG A 9 -11.73 -6.64 1.90
CA ARG A 9 -11.93 -5.51 0.99
C ARG A 9 -12.55 -5.99 -0.31
N TYR A 10 -12.06 -7.11 -0.85
CA TYR A 10 -12.53 -7.65 -2.11
C TYR A 10 -13.41 -8.88 -1.95
N LEU A 11 -14.28 -8.94 -0.94
CA LEU A 11 -15.14 -10.11 -0.73
C LEU A 11 -16.10 -10.39 -1.91
N GLN A 12 -16.66 -9.33 -2.49
CA GLN A 12 -17.70 -9.42 -3.54
C GLN A 12 -17.16 -9.66 -4.97
N PRO A 13 -16.18 -8.91 -5.48
CA PRO A 13 -15.74 -9.10 -6.87
C PRO A 13 -15.00 -10.44 -7.00
N VAL A 14 -15.62 -11.41 -7.68
CA VAL A 14 -14.97 -12.71 -7.94
C VAL A 14 -13.83 -12.50 -8.93
N VAL A 15 -12.61 -12.85 -8.53
CA VAL A 15 -11.39 -12.74 -9.35
C VAL A 15 -10.99 -14.09 -9.91
N TRP A 16 -11.21 -15.15 -9.12
CA TRP A 16 -10.84 -16.51 -9.52
C TRP A 16 -12.02 -17.47 -9.42
N ASP A 17 -12.57 -17.82 -10.57
CA ASP A 17 -13.58 -18.89 -10.66
C ASP A 17 -13.00 -20.27 -10.33
N TYR A 18 -11.72 -20.48 -10.67
CA TYR A 18 -11.01 -21.75 -10.49
C TYR A 18 -9.62 -21.57 -9.90
N PHE A 19 -9.14 -22.60 -9.19
CA PHE A 19 -7.76 -22.67 -8.75
C PHE A 19 -6.90 -23.31 -9.83
N THR A 20 -6.06 -22.51 -10.48
CA THR A 20 -5.19 -22.96 -11.58
C THR A 20 -3.74 -23.07 -11.14
N GLU A 21 -2.88 -23.64 -12.00
CA GLU A 21 -1.43 -23.67 -11.76
C GLU A 21 -0.82 -22.27 -11.69
N GLU A 22 -1.35 -21.31 -12.43
CA GLU A 22 -0.95 -19.91 -12.37
C GLU A 22 -1.23 -19.33 -10.98
N SER A 23 -2.41 -19.59 -10.41
CA SER A 23 -2.76 -19.18 -9.05
C SER A 23 -1.85 -19.82 -8.00
N ARG A 24 -1.56 -21.12 -8.13
CA ARG A 24 -0.63 -21.84 -7.25
C ARG A 24 0.79 -21.25 -7.31
N ARG A 25 1.28 -20.96 -8.53
CA ARG A 25 2.60 -20.33 -8.74
C ARG A 25 2.64 -18.93 -8.14
N LEU A 26 1.61 -18.12 -8.35
CA LEU A 26 1.51 -16.77 -7.78
C LEU A 26 1.61 -16.79 -6.25
N ILE A 27 0.85 -17.67 -5.59
CA ILE A 27 0.89 -17.84 -4.12
C ILE A 27 2.30 -18.24 -3.66
N THR A 28 2.91 -19.21 -4.35
CA THR A 28 4.27 -19.66 -4.02
C THR A 28 5.30 -18.54 -4.18
N GLN A 29 5.22 -17.79 -5.28
CA GLN A 29 6.09 -16.65 -5.57
C GLN A 29 5.89 -15.52 -4.55
N GLY A 30 4.64 -15.21 -4.19
CA GLY A 30 4.31 -14.22 -3.17
C GLY A 30 4.92 -14.58 -1.81
N TYR A 31 4.83 -15.85 -1.39
CA TYR A 31 5.50 -16.33 -0.18
C TYR A 31 7.03 -16.21 -0.26
N GLN A 32 7.63 -16.59 -1.38
CA GLN A 32 9.08 -16.48 -1.58
C GLN A 32 9.57 -15.03 -1.51
N LEU A 33 8.85 -14.09 -2.15
CA LEU A 33 9.13 -12.66 -2.07
C LEU A 33 9.00 -12.15 -0.63
N LEU A 34 7.95 -12.57 0.08
CA LEU A 34 7.75 -12.21 1.48
C LEU A 34 8.93 -12.68 2.35
N ASN A 35 9.40 -13.91 2.17
CA ASN A 35 10.57 -14.42 2.90
C ASN A 35 11.87 -13.71 2.51
N GLN A 36 11.99 -13.20 1.28
CA GLN A 36 13.15 -12.38 0.87
C GLN A 36 13.18 -11.03 1.58
N ILE A 37 12.04 -10.32 1.67
CA ILE A 37 11.98 -9.00 2.33
C ILE A 37 11.95 -9.11 3.86
N CYS A 38 11.31 -10.16 4.39
CA CYS A 38 11.18 -10.44 5.81
C CYS A 38 11.83 -11.80 6.16
N PRO A 39 13.18 -11.90 6.10
CA PRO A 39 13.85 -13.17 6.39
C PRO A 39 13.64 -13.55 7.87
N TYR A 40 13.25 -14.80 8.11
CA TYR A 40 13.19 -15.35 9.47
C TYR A 40 14.58 -15.80 9.95
N TYR A 41 15.40 -16.31 9.04
CA TYR A 41 16.76 -16.75 9.31
C TYR A 41 17.78 -15.85 8.62
N ILE A 42 18.80 -15.40 9.36
CA ILE A 42 19.94 -14.63 8.84
C ILE A 42 21.21 -15.42 9.16
N GLY A 43 21.95 -15.83 8.12
CA GLY A 43 23.15 -16.65 8.30
C GLY A 43 22.88 -18.03 8.91
N GLY A 44 21.69 -18.59 8.71
CA GLY A 44 21.29 -19.89 9.26
C GLY A 44 20.79 -19.84 10.71
N HIS A 45 20.80 -18.67 11.35
CA HIS A 45 20.32 -18.47 12.71
C HIS A 45 18.99 -17.72 12.72
N GLU A 46 18.13 -18.03 13.69
CA GLU A 46 16.86 -17.31 13.91
C GLU A 46 17.16 -15.84 14.23
N ASP A 47 16.57 -14.94 13.44
CA ASP A 47 16.65 -13.50 13.70
C ASP A 47 15.48 -13.07 14.58
N ILE A 48 15.78 -12.41 15.71
CA ILE A 48 14.76 -12.01 16.70
C ILE A 48 13.75 -11.04 16.07
N ILE A 49 14.22 -10.13 15.21
CA ILE A 49 13.35 -9.15 14.53
C ILE A 49 12.49 -9.87 13.49
N GLY A 50 13.09 -10.76 12.68
CA GLY A 50 12.40 -11.63 11.73
C GLY A 50 11.30 -12.45 12.40
N ARG A 51 11.60 -13.10 13.52
CA ARG A 51 10.63 -13.86 14.31
C ARG A 51 9.46 -13.00 14.75
N ALA A 52 9.73 -11.82 15.34
CA ALA A 52 8.69 -10.91 15.80
C ALA A 52 7.80 -10.42 14.65
N ARG A 53 8.37 -10.16 13.47
CA ARG A 53 7.60 -9.79 12.27
C ARG A 53 6.69 -10.92 11.80
N TRP A 54 7.20 -12.15 11.70
CA TRP A 54 6.39 -13.30 11.29
C TRP A 54 5.25 -13.57 12.27
N GLN A 55 5.50 -13.42 13.58
CA GLN A 55 4.44 -13.46 14.60
C GLN A 55 3.39 -12.38 14.35
N ALA A 56 3.79 -11.13 14.15
CA ALA A 56 2.84 -10.04 13.91
C ALA A 56 2.00 -10.23 12.63
N MET A 57 2.61 -10.71 11.55
CA MET A 57 1.90 -11.03 10.30
C MET A 57 0.90 -12.17 10.50
N HIS A 58 1.32 -13.24 11.18
CA HIS A 58 0.46 -14.38 11.55
C HIS A 58 -0.74 -13.91 12.37
N ASP A 59 -0.50 -13.22 13.48
CA ASP A 59 -1.54 -12.82 14.43
C ASP A 59 -2.51 -11.83 13.82
N SER A 60 -2.01 -10.93 12.96
CA SER A 60 -2.86 -9.99 12.22
C SER A 60 -3.80 -10.74 11.29
N LEU A 61 -3.29 -11.63 10.43
CA LEU A 61 -4.15 -12.33 9.50
C LEU A 61 -5.09 -13.32 10.18
N ALA A 62 -4.61 -14.07 11.19
CA ALA A 62 -5.45 -15.03 11.89
C ALA A 62 -6.63 -14.33 12.58
N ARG A 63 -6.38 -13.16 13.20
CA ARG A 63 -7.43 -12.34 13.81
C ARG A 63 -8.47 -11.88 12.79
N GLU A 64 -8.03 -11.37 11.65
CA GLU A 64 -8.93 -10.88 10.60
C GLU A 64 -9.77 -12.04 10.03
N LEU A 65 -9.17 -13.22 9.84
CA LEU A 65 -9.90 -14.41 9.38
C LEU A 65 -10.71 -15.14 10.47
N GLY A 66 -10.67 -14.68 11.72
CA GLY A 66 -11.34 -15.34 12.85
C GLY A 66 -10.74 -16.70 13.23
N LEU A 67 -9.45 -16.93 12.95
CA LEU A 67 -8.70 -18.13 13.24
C LEU A 67 -7.87 -17.99 14.53
N GLN A 68 -7.68 -19.09 15.25
CA GLN A 68 -6.74 -19.13 16.39
C GLN A 68 -5.29 -19.08 15.92
N GLU A 69 -4.99 -19.82 14.86
CA GLU A 69 -3.69 -19.87 14.20
C GLU A 69 -3.90 -20.16 12.71
N LEU A 70 -2.99 -19.68 11.85
CA LEU A 70 -3.08 -19.91 10.40
C LEU A 70 -2.87 -21.40 10.07
N SER A 71 -2.02 -22.10 10.78
CA SER A 71 -1.87 -23.56 10.63
C SER A 71 -1.38 -24.16 11.96
N PRO A 72 -1.55 -25.47 12.19
CA PRO A 72 -1.14 -26.11 13.43
C PRO A 72 0.28 -25.74 13.89
N SER A 73 0.40 -25.18 15.10
CA SER A 73 1.70 -24.85 15.71
C SER A 73 2.41 -26.08 16.28
N ALA A 74 1.66 -27.10 16.70
CA ALA A 74 2.21 -28.33 17.24
C ALA A 74 2.23 -29.46 16.20
N TRP A 75 3.26 -30.30 16.26
CA TRP A 75 3.32 -31.56 15.51
C TRP A 75 3.58 -32.73 16.44
N GLY A 76 3.11 -33.91 16.02
CA GLY A 76 3.27 -35.15 16.75
C GLY A 76 3.16 -36.36 15.84
N TYR A 77 4.07 -37.33 15.99
CA TYR A 77 3.99 -38.62 15.30
C TYR A 77 4.69 -39.71 16.11
N PHE A 78 4.34 -40.97 15.85
CA PHE A 78 5.09 -42.12 16.36
C PHE A 78 6.22 -42.47 15.40
N ASP A 79 7.46 -42.53 15.90
CA ASP A 79 8.59 -42.98 15.10
C ASP A 79 8.54 -44.50 14.84
N ALA A 80 9.46 -45.01 14.01
CA ALA A 80 9.54 -46.43 13.68
C ALA A 80 9.73 -47.34 14.91
N GLN A 81 10.15 -46.78 16.04
CA GLN A 81 10.35 -47.48 17.32
C GLN A 81 9.13 -47.34 18.25
N LYS A 82 8.02 -46.77 17.76
CA LYS A 82 6.79 -46.48 18.51
C LYS A 82 6.98 -45.47 19.65
N PHE A 83 8.01 -44.63 19.60
CA PHE A 83 8.11 -43.49 20.52
C PHE A 83 7.37 -42.28 19.96
N TRP A 84 6.59 -41.62 20.81
CA TRP A 84 5.95 -40.36 20.47
C TRP A 84 7.00 -39.26 20.35
N ARG A 85 7.06 -38.63 19.17
CA ARG A 85 7.87 -37.45 18.87
C ARG A 85 6.92 -36.28 18.68
N SER A 86 7.18 -35.18 19.36
CA SER A 86 6.42 -33.95 19.20
C SER A 86 7.29 -32.72 19.33
N GLY A 87 6.79 -31.61 18.83
CA GLY A 87 7.43 -30.30 18.95
C GLY A 87 6.51 -29.20 18.44
N PHE A 88 7.09 -28.01 18.33
CA PHE A 88 6.42 -26.83 17.79
C PHE A 88 7.09 -26.40 16.49
N TYR A 89 6.28 -26.02 15.51
CA TYR A 89 6.76 -25.36 14.32
C TYR A 89 7.07 -23.88 14.61
N PRO A 90 8.14 -23.33 14.03
CA PRO A 90 8.34 -21.89 14.06
C PRO A 90 7.23 -21.20 13.26
N VAL A 91 6.87 -19.97 13.61
CA VAL A 91 5.76 -19.24 12.98
C VAL A 91 5.93 -19.08 11.48
N VAL A 92 7.16 -18.91 10.97
CA VAL A 92 7.42 -18.87 9.53
C VAL A 92 7.00 -20.17 8.84
N LYS A 93 7.13 -21.33 9.52
CA LYS A 93 6.69 -22.63 9.01
C LYS A 93 5.18 -22.75 9.06
N MET A 94 4.52 -22.16 10.06
CA MET A 94 3.06 -22.10 10.09
C MET A 94 2.53 -21.29 8.89
N CYS A 95 3.07 -20.08 8.69
CA CYS A 95 2.71 -19.24 7.55
C CYS A 95 3.04 -19.90 6.20
N GLU A 96 4.18 -20.59 6.08
CA GLU A 96 4.53 -21.38 4.89
C GLU A 96 3.49 -22.47 4.62
N THR A 97 3.12 -23.23 5.65
CA THR A 97 2.16 -24.34 5.54
C THR A 97 0.78 -23.82 5.14
N TRP A 98 0.35 -22.68 5.69
CA TRP A 98 -0.90 -22.02 5.30
C TRP A 98 -0.87 -21.55 3.84
N MET A 99 0.20 -20.87 3.44
CA MET A 99 0.38 -20.35 2.08
C MET A 99 0.41 -21.47 1.05
N LEU A 100 1.16 -22.53 1.33
CA LEU A 100 1.41 -23.63 0.39
C LEU A 100 0.45 -24.81 0.59
N ALA A 101 -0.62 -24.63 1.36
CA ALA A 101 -1.66 -25.64 1.53
C ALA A 101 -2.21 -26.06 0.15
N THR A 102 -2.52 -27.34 0.00
CA THR A 102 -3.15 -27.84 -1.23
C THR A 102 -4.59 -27.36 -1.28
N PHE A 103 -5.03 -26.87 -2.43
CA PHE A 103 -6.43 -26.53 -2.64
C PHE A 103 -7.26 -27.81 -2.76
N ASP A 104 -8.18 -28.02 -1.81
CA ASP A 104 -9.03 -29.21 -1.72
C ASP A 104 -10.48 -28.96 -2.17
N GLY A 105 -10.81 -27.72 -2.57
CA GLY A 105 -12.15 -27.33 -3.00
C GLY A 105 -13.17 -27.17 -1.89
N THR A 106 -12.79 -27.26 -0.61
CA THR A 106 -13.71 -27.08 0.53
C THR A 106 -14.22 -25.65 0.66
N ILE A 107 -13.43 -24.69 0.19
CA ILE A 107 -13.80 -23.28 0.05
C ILE A 107 -13.67 -22.83 -1.41
N PRO A 108 -14.40 -21.78 -1.84
CA PRO A 108 -14.24 -21.23 -3.18
C PRO A 108 -12.78 -20.85 -3.49
N ALA A 109 -12.35 -21.08 -4.74
CA ALA A 109 -10.99 -20.77 -5.18
C ALA A 109 -10.63 -19.30 -4.96
N ASP A 110 -11.58 -18.41 -5.26
CA ASP A 110 -11.46 -16.98 -5.03
C ASP A 110 -11.11 -16.64 -3.57
N ARG A 111 -11.89 -17.15 -2.62
CA ARG A 111 -11.64 -16.98 -1.18
C ARG A 111 -10.26 -17.54 -0.81
N PHE A 112 -9.94 -18.76 -1.25
CA PHE A 112 -8.66 -19.41 -0.97
C PHE A 112 -7.47 -18.55 -1.39
N ILE A 113 -7.51 -17.99 -2.60
CA ILE A 113 -6.42 -17.17 -3.14
C ILE A 113 -6.34 -15.82 -2.43
N LYS A 114 -7.48 -15.16 -2.21
CA LYS A 114 -7.55 -13.86 -1.55
C LYS A 114 -7.01 -13.88 -0.12
N GLU A 115 -7.36 -14.91 0.67
CA GLU A 115 -6.85 -15.06 2.03
C GLU A 115 -5.32 -15.23 2.07
N ARG A 116 -4.73 -15.85 1.05
CA ARG A 116 -3.27 -16.03 0.92
C ARG A 116 -2.57 -14.75 0.45
N LEU A 117 -3.15 -14.06 -0.53
CA LEU A 117 -2.64 -12.76 -0.96
C LEU A 117 -2.76 -11.70 0.14
N SER A 118 -3.71 -11.85 1.06
CA SER A 118 -3.80 -11.01 2.26
C SER A 118 -2.54 -11.12 3.15
N LEU A 119 -1.95 -12.31 3.28
CA LEU A 119 -0.68 -12.46 4.01
C LEU A 119 0.46 -11.72 3.31
N VAL A 120 0.51 -11.81 1.97
CA VAL A 120 1.51 -11.11 1.16
C VAL A 120 1.37 -9.60 1.34
N GLU A 121 0.16 -9.06 1.23
CA GLU A 121 -0.11 -7.63 1.44
C GLU A 121 0.31 -7.16 2.83
N ILE A 122 -0.14 -7.86 3.88
CA ILE A 122 0.21 -7.55 5.27
C ILE A 122 1.73 -7.51 5.41
N GLY A 123 2.42 -8.50 4.88
CA GLY A 123 3.86 -8.60 5.00
C GLY A 123 4.63 -7.49 4.27
N PHE A 124 4.18 -7.10 3.07
CA PHE A 124 4.73 -5.94 2.39
C PHE A 124 4.46 -4.64 3.16
N ARG A 125 3.24 -4.43 3.70
CA ARG A 125 2.91 -3.26 4.55
C ARG A 125 3.80 -3.16 5.79
N PHE A 126 4.04 -4.29 6.45
CA PHE A 126 4.93 -4.33 7.62
C PHE A 126 6.35 -3.93 7.23
N HIS A 127 6.84 -4.44 6.10
CA HIS A 127 8.18 -4.11 5.63
C HIS A 127 8.30 -2.63 5.21
N GLU A 128 7.32 -2.10 4.47
CA GLU A 128 7.26 -0.68 4.10
C GLU A 128 7.24 0.22 5.34
N SER A 129 6.43 -0.13 6.35
CA SER A 129 6.36 0.62 7.61
C SER A 129 7.70 0.62 8.34
N TRP A 130 8.41 -0.50 8.32
CA TRP A 130 9.75 -0.60 8.89
C TRP A 130 10.77 0.25 8.12
N VAL A 131 10.76 0.23 6.78
CA VAL A 131 11.61 1.09 5.95
C VAL A 131 11.29 2.56 6.18
N ALA A 132 10.01 2.92 6.30
CA ALA A 132 9.59 4.28 6.62
C ALA A 132 10.13 4.74 7.98
N GLN A 133 10.11 3.86 8.99
CA GLN A 133 10.72 4.14 10.29
C GLN A 133 12.24 4.32 10.18
N LEU A 134 12.94 3.47 9.43
CA LEU A 134 14.37 3.64 9.16
C LEU A 134 14.67 4.98 8.48
N ASN A 135 13.83 5.41 7.54
CA ASN A 135 13.97 6.70 6.85
C ASN A 135 13.77 7.87 7.82
N ALA A 136 12.78 7.77 8.72
CA ALA A 136 12.52 8.78 9.75
C ALA A 136 13.66 8.88 10.78
N ASP A 137 14.27 7.76 11.15
CA ASP A 137 15.36 7.70 12.12
C ASP A 137 16.74 8.02 11.52
N LEU A 138 16.88 8.01 10.20
CA LEU A 138 18.15 8.24 9.49
C LEU A 138 18.89 9.53 9.94
N PRO A 139 18.25 10.70 10.14
CA PRO A 139 18.95 11.90 10.61
C PRO A 139 19.60 11.71 11.99
N LYS A 140 18.91 10.99 12.90
CA LYS A 140 19.41 10.67 14.23
C LYS A 140 20.58 9.70 14.17
N GLU A 141 20.47 8.66 13.34
CA GLU A 141 21.55 7.68 13.13
C GLU A 141 22.81 8.33 12.52
N ILE A 142 22.63 9.23 11.55
CA ILE A 142 23.73 10.04 10.99
C ILE A 142 24.39 10.89 12.08
N ALA A 143 23.60 11.56 12.94
CA ALA A 143 24.16 12.37 14.03
C ALA A 143 24.96 11.50 15.02
N GLN A 144 24.46 10.32 15.37
CA GLN A 144 25.18 9.38 16.23
C GLN A 144 26.43 8.80 15.57
N ALA A 145 26.41 8.52 14.27
CA ALA A 145 27.56 8.06 13.51
C ALA A 145 28.68 9.11 13.54
N LYS A 146 28.34 10.40 13.31
CA LYS A 146 29.28 11.52 13.43
C LYS A 146 29.91 11.60 14.82
N LEU A 147 29.12 11.48 15.88
CA LEU A 147 29.63 11.50 17.27
C LEU A 147 30.56 10.31 17.55
N ARG A 148 30.25 9.11 17.04
CA ARG A 148 31.09 7.92 17.16
C ARG A 148 32.44 8.11 16.48
N ASP A 149 32.46 8.74 15.31
CA ASP A 149 33.69 8.98 14.56
C ASP A 149 34.55 10.07 15.19
N GLN A 150 33.94 11.14 15.71
CA GLN A 150 34.64 12.20 16.47
C GLN A 150 35.37 11.63 17.69
N ARG A 151 34.73 10.68 18.40
CA ARG A 151 35.35 10.00 19.56
C ARG A 151 36.51 9.06 19.19
N ARG A 152 36.60 8.63 17.93
CA ARG A 152 37.64 7.69 17.45
C ARG A 152 38.87 8.38 16.86
N GLY A 153 38.92 9.71 16.80
CA GLY A 153 40.14 10.51 16.58
C GLY A 153 40.84 10.36 15.22
N GLY A 154 40.24 9.75 14.21
CA GLY A 154 40.86 9.51 12.91
C GLY A 154 40.41 10.49 11.81
N ILE A 155 41.33 11.28 11.27
CA ILE A 155 41.11 12.36 10.27
C ILE A 155 40.43 11.89 8.96
N GLY A 156 40.31 10.58 8.70
CA GLY A 156 39.63 10.02 7.51
C GLY A 156 38.43 9.09 7.79
N LYS A 157 38.00 8.91 9.05
CA LYS A 157 36.91 7.97 9.42
C LYS A 157 35.53 8.62 9.59
N LEU A 158 35.48 9.95 9.67
CA LEU A 158 34.27 10.75 9.91
C LEU A 158 33.19 10.64 8.82
N SER A 159 33.57 10.29 7.59
CA SER A 159 32.61 10.07 6.50
C SER A 159 32.16 8.61 6.41
N ALA A 160 33.05 7.65 6.66
CA ALA A 160 32.78 6.23 6.42
C ALA A 160 31.60 5.68 7.23
N SER A 161 31.43 6.07 8.50
CA SER A 161 30.30 5.62 9.31
C SER A 161 28.97 6.24 8.84
N VAL A 162 28.99 7.53 8.50
CA VAL A 162 27.83 8.23 7.95
C VAL A 162 27.42 7.64 6.61
N ASP A 163 28.39 7.37 5.74
CA ASP A 163 28.16 6.77 4.42
C ASP A 163 27.62 5.34 4.56
N ASN A 164 28.11 4.58 5.55
CA ASN A 164 27.54 3.27 5.87
C ASN A 164 26.08 3.34 6.30
N GLU A 165 25.69 4.28 7.15
CA GLU A 165 24.27 4.42 7.56
C GLU A 165 23.37 4.83 6.39
N LYS A 166 23.85 5.75 5.54
CA LYS A 166 23.14 6.11 4.29
C LYS A 166 23.02 4.92 3.34
N ALA A 167 24.09 4.15 3.16
CA ALA A 167 24.10 2.99 2.28
C ALA A 167 23.17 1.88 2.76
N LYS A 168 23.13 1.60 4.08
CA LYS A 168 22.17 0.65 4.67
C LYS A 168 20.73 1.08 4.44
N ASN A 169 20.42 2.36 4.68
CA ASN A 169 19.09 2.90 4.45
C ASN A 169 18.69 2.84 2.97
N ALA A 170 19.59 3.25 2.06
CA ALA A 170 19.38 3.15 0.62
C ALA A 170 19.16 1.69 0.16
N ALA A 171 19.94 0.74 0.69
CA ALA A 171 19.78 -0.68 0.40
C ALA A 171 18.42 -1.22 0.87
N ALA A 172 17.94 -0.81 2.04
CA ALA A 172 16.61 -1.18 2.54
C ALA A 172 15.49 -0.65 1.63
N ASN A 173 15.58 0.62 1.20
CA ASN A 173 14.63 1.22 0.25
C ASN A 173 14.66 0.51 -1.12
N LEU A 174 15.85 0.25 -1.66
CA LEU A 174 15.99 -0.45 -2.94
C LEU A 174 15.41 -1.86 -2.88
N LYS A 175 15.62 -2.57 -1.75
CA LYS A 175 15.11 -3.92 -1.56
C LYS A 175 13.58 -3.97 -1.62
N ILE A 176 12.88 -3.07 -0.93
CA ILE A 176 11.42 -3.02 -0.98
C ILE A 176 10.91 -2.57 -2.34
N GLN A 177 11.54 -1.56 -2.97
CA GLN A 177 11.16 -1.11 -4.32
C GLN A 177 11.28 -2.25 -5.35
N THR A 178 12.38 -3.01 -5.30
CA THR A 178 12.59 -4.16 -6.18
C THR A 178 11.54 -5.24 -5.94
N ALA A 179 11.22 -5.54 -4.67
CA ALA A 179 10.20 -6.52 -4.33
C ALA A 179 8.79 -6.11 -4.81
N VAL A 180 8.45 -4.82 -4.74
CA VAL A 180 7.18 -4.28 -5.25
C VAL A 180 7.09 -4.43 -6.77
N ILE A 181 8.13 -4.02 -7.50
CA ILE A 181 8.20 -4.18 -8.96
C ILE A 181 8.02 -5.66 -9.35
N GLU A 182 8.70 -6.54 -8.62
CA GLU A 182 8.67 -7.97 -8.83
C GLU A 182 7.29 -8.57 -8.52
N LEU A 183 6.64 -8.21 -7.41
CA LEU A 183 5.28 -8.64 -7.07
C LEU A 183 4.28 -8.23 -8.17
N ASN A 184 4.38 -7.00 -8.66
CA ASN A 184 3.53 -6.49 -9.75
C ASN A 184 3.83 -7.18 -11.09
N ALA A 185 5.08 -7.61 -11.33
CA ALA A 185 5.39 -8.47 -12.46
C ALA A 185 4.73 -9.86 -12.33
N ARG A 186 4.63 -10.41 -11.11
CA ARG A 186 3.96 -11.70 -10.87
C ARG A 186 2.44 -11.62 -11.03
N PHE A 187 1.80 -10.53 -10.59
CA PHE A 187 0.38 -10.31 -10.87
C PHE A 187 0.10 -10.26 -12.38
N ARG A 188 0.92 -9.52 -13.14
CA ARG A 188 0.81 -9.47 -14.61
C ARG A 188 0.99 -10.84 -15.26
N GLN A 189 2.00 -11.60 -14.84
CA GLN A 189 2.24 -12.95 -15.36
C GLN A 189 1.12 -13.93 -15.03
N ALA A 190 0.47 -13.78 -13.88
CA ALA A 190 -0.68 -14.57 -13.48
C ALA A 190 -2.00 -14.13 -14.15
N GLY A 191 -1.99 -13.02 -14.90
CA GLY A 191 -3.18 -12.47 -15.57
C GLY A 191 -4.25 -11.93 -14.62
N CYS A 192 -3.96 -11.84 -13.31
CA CYS A 192 -4.85 -11.17 -12.37
C CYS A 192 -4.62 -9.66 -12.51
N LYS A 193 -5.68 -8.90 -12.77
CA LYS A 193 -5.68 -7.42 -12.91
C LYS A 193 -5.39 -6.71 -11.58
N LEU A 194 -4.32 -7.11 -10.89
CA LEU A 194 -3.95 -6.67 -9.56
C LEU A 194 -2.64 -5.92 -9.60
N HIS A 195 -2.52 -4.94 -8.71
CA HIS A 195 -1.33 -4.14 -8.53
C HIS A 195 -1.14 -3.86 -7.05
N TYR A 196 0.07 -4.09 -6.55
CA TYR A 196 0.48 -3.63 -5.23
C TYR A 196 1.01 -2.21 -5.32
N HIS A 197 0.42 -1.30 -4.57
CA HIS A 197 0.93 0.05 -4.41
C HIS A 197 0.57 0.64 -3.05
N ASN A 198 1.54 1.32 -2.45
CA ASN A 198 1.39 2.07 -1.21
C ASN A 198 0.68 1.29 -0.09
N GLY A 199 1.14 0.06 0.16
CA GLY A 199 0.58 -0.78 1.20
C GLY A 199 -0.54 -1.71 0.75
N PHE A 200 -1.17 -1.54 -0.41
CA PHE A 200 -2.37 -2.31 -0.75
C PHE A 200 -2.27 -2.98 -2.11
N ILE A 201 -2.78 -4.21 -2.18
CA ILE A 201 -3.14 -4.87 -3.43
C ILE A 201 -4.51 -4.32 -3.84
N GLN A 202 -4.60 -3.76 -5.04
CA GLN A 202 -5.83 -3.19 -5.61
C GLN A 202 -5.97 -3.59 -7.08
N PHE A 203 -7.15 -3.39 -7.69
CA PHE A 203 -7.32 -3.68 -9.11
C PHE A 203 -6.71 -2.57 -9.98
N SER A 204 -6.07 -2.99 -11.09
CA SER A 204 -5.55 -2.09 -12.12
C SER A 204 -5.89 -2.66 -13.50
N GLU A 205 -6.69 -1.92 -14.28
CA GLU A 205 -7.25 -2.41 -15.54
C GLU A 205 -6.33 -2.21 -16.76
N ASP A 206 -5.46 -1.18 -16.74
CA ASP A 206 -4.59 -0.82 -17.87
C ASP A 206 -3.16 -0.54 -17.38
N GLN A 207 -2.20 -1.28 -17.94
CA GLN A 207 -0.77 -1.12 -17.66
C GLN A 207 -0.27 0.30 -17.92
N LYS A 208 -0.75 0.98 -18.98
CA LYS A 208 -0.32 2.35 -19.27
C LYS A 208 -0.85 3.33 -18.23
N ILE A 209 -2.06 3.12 -17.72
CA ILE A 209 -2.63 3.90 -16.62
C ILE A 209 -1.81 3.65 -15.35
N GLY A 210 -1.50 2.39 -15.06
CA GLY A 210 -0.60 1.99 -13.97
C GLY A 210 0.77 2.68 -14.05
N ASP A 211 1.43 2.63 -15.21
CA ASP A 211 2.79 3.14 -15.40
C ASP A 211 2.86 4.68 -15.49
N GLN A 212 1.85 5.34 -16.09
CA GLN A 212 1.89 6.79 -16.35
C GLN A 212 1.11 7.63 -15.34
N ILE A 213 0.10 7.06 -14.68
CA ILE A 213 -0.80 7.77 -13.77
C ILE A 213 -0.62 7.26 -12.35
N GLU A 214 -0.97 6.00 -12.08
CA GLU A 214 -1.05 5.46 -10.72
C GLU A 214 0.33 5.42 -10.05
N THR A 215 1.32 4.78 -10.65
CA THR A 215 2.66 4.63 -10.06
C THR A 215 3.32 5.98 -9.76
N PRO A 216 3.36 6.95 -10.70
CA PRO A 216 3.88 8.27 -10.39
C PRO A 216 3.08 9.03 -9.33
N PHE A 217 1.76 8.88 -9.32
CA PHE A 217 0.90 9.48 -8.30
C PHE A 217 1.25 8.94 -6.90
N TRP A 218 1.28 7.62 -6.73
CA TRP A 218 1.58 6.96 -5.45
C TRP A 218 2.96 7.30 -4.92
N THR A 219 3.94 7.41 -5.82
CA THR A 219 5.30 7.83 -5.47
C THR A 219 5.32 9.23 -4.85
N LEU A 220 4.50 10.16 -5.37
CA LEU A 220 4.44 11.54 -4.89
C LEU A 220 3.69 11.65 -3.56
N VAL A 221 2.57 10.95 -3.40
CA VAL A 221 1.72 11.04 -2.20
C VAL A 221 2.19 10.17 -1.02
N ALA A 222 3.24 9.37 -1.21
CA ALA A 222 3.86 8.59 -0.13
C ALA A 222 4.52 9.48 0.96
N ALA A 223 4.82 10.74 0.67
CA ALA A 223 5.42 11.64 1.66
C ALA A 223 4.42 11.98 2.79
N PRO A 224 4.85 12.05 4.07
CA PRO A 224 3.95 12.21 5.22
C PRO A 224 2.99 13.39 5.16
N LYS A 225 3.38 14.49 4.50
CA LYS A 225 2.52 15.68 4.33
C LYS A 225 1.25 15.39 3.52
N TRP A 226 1.27 14.38 2.65
CA TRP A 226 0.16 13.98 1.79
C TRP A 226 -0.71 12.88 2.39
N ARG A 227 -0.56 12.56 3.68
CA ARG A 227 -1.28 11.44 4.33
C ARG A 227 -2.80 11.43 4.09
N ASN A 228 -3.44 12.59 4.12
CA ASN A 228 -4.90 12.67 3.87
C ASN A 228 -5.24 12.42 2.39
N VAL A 229 -4.40 12.93 1.47
CA VAL A 229 -4.53 12.72 0.03
C VAL A 229 -4.39 11.23 -0.31
N ASP A 230 -3.39 10.59 0.29
CA ASP A 230 -3.15 9.15 0.20
C ASP A 230 -4.36 8.34 0.70
N HIS A 231 -4.83 8.65 1.91
CA HIS A 231 -5.95 7.94 2.52
C HIS A 231 -7.23 8.05 1.69
N ASP A 232 -7.60 9.27 1.29
CA ASP A 232 -8.81 9.51 0.51
C ASP A 232 -8.74 8.82 -0.86
N MET A 233 -7.57 8.75 -1.50
CA MET A 233 -7.44 8.08 -2.80
C MET A 233 -7.53 6.55 -2.68
N LYS A 234 -6.96 5.96 -1.63
CA LYS A 234 -7.08 4.52 -1.37
C LYS A 234 -8.54 4.13 -1.15
N GLU A 235 -9.26 4.92 -0.34
CA GLU A 235 -10.69 4.72 -0.10
C GLU A 235 -11.49 4.85 -1.41
N ALA A 236 -11.16 5.82 -2.27
CA ALA A 236 -11.81 5.97 -3.57
C ALA A 236 -11.69 4.73 -4.45
N ILE A 237 -10.50 4.12 -4.50
CA ILE A 237 -10.24 2.92 -5.30
C ILE A 237 -10.92 1.70 -4.69
N ASP A 238 -10.83 1.52 -3.37
CA ASP A 238 -11.50 0.42 -2.70
C ASP A 238 -13.01 0.47 -2.94
N LEU A 239 -13.63 1.66 -2.85
CA LEU A 239 -15.04 1.85 -3.17
C LEU A 239 -15.35 1.58 -4.65
N ARG A 240 -14.52 2.04 -5.59
CA ARG A 240 -14.71 1.74 -7.03
C ARG A 240 -14.72 0.23 -7.25
N ASP A 241 -13.69 -0.45 -6.80
CA ASP A 241 -13.45 -1.86 -7.07
C ASP A 241 -14.47 -2.79 -6.38
N THR A 242 -15.10 -2.33 -5.30
CA THR A 242 -16.11 -3.10 -4.55
C THR A 242 -17.55 -2.78 -4.92
N GLY A 243 -17.77 -1.84 -5.85
CA GLY A 243 -19.10 -1.28 -6.13
C GLY A 243 -19.64 -0.43 -4.98
N GLY A 244 -18.77 0.03 -4.09
CA GLY A 244 -19.05 0.94 -3.00
C GLY A 244 -19.51 2.32 -3.48
N ARG A 245 -20.26 2.99 -2.62
CA ARG A 245 -20.85 4.29 -2.93
C ARG A 245 -19.80 5.40 -2.85
N ASP A 246 -19.97 6.45 -3.66
CA ASP A 246 -19.24 7.72 -3.55
C ASP A 246 -17.72 7.65 -3.78
N ALA A 247 -17.22 6.62 -4.49
CA ALA A 247 -15.80 6.51 -4.89
C ALA A 247 -15.24 7.80 -5.51
N ALA A 248 -15.96 8.40 -6.46
CA ALA A 248 -15.57 9.66 -7.10
C ALA A 248 -15.55 10.86 -6.12
N MET A 249 -16.37 10.84 -5.06
CA MET A 249 -16.33 11.87 -4.02
C MET A 249 -15.02 11.81 -3.24
N TYR A 250 -14.57 10.61 -2.86
CA TYR A 250 -13.30 10.42 -2.16
C TYR A 250 -12.10 10.82 -3.02
N ALA A 251 -12.10 10.48 -4.31
CA ALA A 251 -11.07 10.96 -5.23
C ALA A 251 -11.06 12.49 -5.34
N ALA A 252 -12.23 13.12 -5.39
CA ALA A 252 -12.32 14.58 -5.41
C ALA A 252 -11.90 15.24 -4.08
N LYS A 253 -12.16 14.60 -2.93
CA LYS A 253 -11.64 15.03 -1.62
C LYS A 253 -10.12 14.98 -1.58
N SER A 254 -9.52 13.93 -2.12
CA SER A 254 -8.06 13.81 -2.25
C SER A 254 -7.46 14.98 -3.05
N LEU A 255 -8.10 15.35 -4.17
CA LEU A 255 -7.70 16.52 -4.97
C LEU A 255 -7.90 17.84 -4.22
N GLU A 256 -9.04 18.02 -3.54
CA GLU A 256 -9.32 19.19 -2.71
C GLU A 256 -8.26 19.36 -1.59
N SER A 257 -7.93 18.26 -0.89
CA SER A 257 -6.89 18.21 0.14
C SER A 257 -5.52 18.59 -0.42
N THR A 258 -5.17 18.12 -1.62
CA THR A 258 -3.91 18.49 -2.28
C THR A 258 -3.80 19.99 -2.51
N ILE A 259 -4.84 20.60 -3.08
CA ILE A 259 -4.90 22.05 -3.36
C ILE A 259 -4.79 22.85 -2.05
N LYS A 260 -5.46 22.42 -0.98
CA LYS A 260 -5.36 23.06 0.34
C LYS A 260 -3.96 23.00 0.92
N ILE A 261 -3.33 21.81 0.92
CA ILE A 261 -1.95 21.64 1.42
C ILE A 261 -0.98 22.54 0.65
N ILE A 262 -1.09 22.60 -0.69
CA ILE A 262 -0.25 23.49 -1.51
C ILE A 262 -0.48 24.96 -1.14
N SER A 263 -1.75 25.35 -0.98
CA SER A 263 -2.11 26.73 -0.63
C SER A 263 -1.52 27.12 0.72
N ASP A 264 -1.56 26.21 1.70
CA ASP A 264 -0.98 26.44 3.03
C ASP A 264 0.56 26.51 2.98
N GLU A 265 1.24 25.59 2.27
CA GLU A 265 2.70 25.60 2.14
C GLU A 265 3.24 26.88 1.48
N LYS A 266 2.48 27.43 0.53
CA LYS A 266 2.82 28.66 -0.20
C LYS A 266 2.26 29.92 0.49
N ASN A 267 1.63 29.80 1.66
CA ASN A 267 0.99 30.90 2.40
C ASN A 267 -0.01 31.71 1.54
N LEU A 268 -0.80 31.02 0.72
CA LEU A 268 -1.78 31.63 -0.19
C LEU A 268 -3.16 31.81 0.45
N THR A 269 -3.38 31.25 1.64
CA THR A 269 -4.67 31.28 2.32
C THR A 269 -4.85 32.55 3.16
N ASN A 270 -6.07 33.06 3.21
CA ASN A 270 -6.43 34.27 3.96
C ASN A 270 -7.53 34.04 5.01
N GLY A 271 -7.96 32.78 5.18
CA GLY A 271 -8.96 32.36 6.15
C GLY A 271 -10.40 32.73 5.78
N LYS A 272 -10.64 33.26 4.57
CA LYS A 272 -11.97 33.64 4.07
C LYS A 272 -12.45 32.71 2.95
N GLU A 273 -11.73 31.63 2.68
CA GLU A 273 -12.09 30.64 1.67
C GLU A 273 -13.38 29.90 2.06
N LYS A 274 -14.38 29.93 1.17
CA LYS A 274 -15.71 29.34 1.42
C LYS A 274 -15.87 27.95 0.80
N GLY A 275 -14.92 27.50 0.00
CA GLY A 275 -14.92 26.18 -0.62
C GLY A 275 -13.77 25.97 -1.61
N ALA A 276 -13.72 24.79 -2.22
CA ALA A 276 -12.65 24.35 -3.11
C ALA A 276 -12.32 25.37 -4.22
N ALA A 277 -13.33 26.04 -4.80
CA ALA A 277 -13.14 27.03 -5.85
C ALA A 277 -12.24 28.21 -5.42
N ASN A 278 -12.31 28.65 -4.16
CA ASN A 278 -11.44 29.70 -3.65
C ASN A 278 -9.98 29.25 -3.57
N PHE A 279 -9.74 28.00 -3.17
CA PHE A 279 -8.39 27.45 -3.16
C PHE A 279 -7.83 27.26 -4.57
N VAL A 280 -8.66 26.95 -5.57
CA VAL A 280 -8.24 26.96 -6.98
C VAL A 280 -7.85 28.38 -7.42
N ASP A 281 -8.60 29.40 -7.02
CA ASP A 281 -8.26 30.79 -7.32
C ASP A 281 -6.91 31.21 -6.69
N ASN A 282 -6.61 30.72 -5.50
CA ASN A 282 -5.31 30.95 -4.85
C ASN A 282 -4.15 30.38 -5.70
N LEU A 283 -4.31 29.16 -6.24
CA LEU A 283 -3.29 28.57 -7.13
C LEU A 283 -3.08 29.40 -8.40
N ARG A 284 -4.16 29.92 -9.00
CA ARG A 284 -4.09 30.80 -10.16
C ARG A 284 -3.38 32.12 -9.83
N GLY A 285 -3.74 32.74 -8.70
CA GLY A 285 -3.11 33.98 -8.23
C GLY A 285 -1.61 33.82 -8.01
N ALA A 286 -1.18 32.63 -7.58
CA ALA A 286 0.23 32.27 -7.42
C ALA A 286 0.91 31.78 -8.72
N GLN A 287 0.24 31.85 -9.87
CA GLN A 287 0.75 31.40 -11.18
C GLN A 287 1.19 29.93 -11.21
N LEU A 288 0.58 29.07 -10.38
CA LEU A 288 0.83 27.62 -10.40
C LEU A 288 0.00 26.89 -11.45
N ILE A 289 -1.10 27.51 -11.88
CA ILE A 289 -2.04 27.00 -12.88
C ILE A 289 -2.51 28.11 -13.82
N GLU A 290 -2.83 27.73 -15.05
CA GLU A 290 -3.37 28.63 -16.08
C GLU A 290 -4.88 28.86 -15.92
N VAL A 291 -5.41 29.81 -16.69
CA VAL A 291 -6.84 30.14 -16.70
C VAL A 291 -7.71 28.92 -17.05
N TRP A 292 -7.35 28.20 -18.10
CA TRP A 292 -8.12 27.03 -18.54
C TRP A 292 -8.08 25.89 -17.50
N GLU A 293 -6.96 25.73 -16.78
CA GLU A 293 -6.81 24.75 -15.71
C GLU A 293 -7.68 25.11 -14.50
N THR A 294 -7.74 26.41 -14.18
CA THR A 294 -8.63 26.97 -13.15
C THR A 294 -10.09 26.63 -13.46
N ASP A 295 -10.51 26.87 -14.70
CA ASP A 295 -11.88 26.63 -15.15
C ASP A 295 -12.23 25.14 -15.10
N MET A 296 -11.30 24.28 -15.56
CA MET A 296 -11.46 22.83 -15.50
C MET A 296 -11.58 22.30 -14.07
N LEU A 297 -10.71 22.74 -13.15
CA LEU A 297 -10.75 22.31 -11.74
C LEU A 297 -12.04 22.77 -11.05
N LYS A 298 -12.45 24.03 -11.27
CA LYS A 298 -13.72 24.53 -10.71
C LYS A 298 -14.92 23.78 -11.29
N LEU A 299 -14.92 23.48 -12.58
CA LEU A 299 -15.98 22.71 -13.21
C LEU A 299 -16.05 21.31 -12.61
N PHE A 300 -14.91 20.63 -12.48
CA PHE A 300 -14.81 19.32 -11.83
C PHE A 300 -15.40 19.34 -10.41
N PHE A 301 -14.99 20.29 -9.56
CA PHE A 301 -15.55 20.38 -8.20
C PHE A 301 -17.06 20.68 -8.21
N SER A 302 -17.53 21.54 -9.11
CA SER A 302 -18.95 21.91 -9.16
C SER A 302 -19.86 20.79 -9.71
N LYS A 303 -19.35 19.96 -10.63
CA LYS A 303 -20.14 18.94 -11.35
C LYS A 303 -19.95 17.53 -10.84
N VAL A 304 -18.80 17.23 -10.25
CA VAL A 304 -18.47 15.88 -9.75
C VAL A 304 -18.53 15.88 -8.23
N ARG A 305 -17.74 16.73 -7.57
CA ARG A 305 -17.61 16.72 -6.10
C ARG A 305 -18.87 17.20 -5.38
N ASN A 306 -19.37 18.38 -5.73
CA ASN A 306 -20.45 19.02 -4.98
C ASN A 306 -21.78 18.25 -5.04
N PRO A 307 -22.22 17.72 -6.20
CA PRO A 307 -23.45 16.94 -6.25
C PRO A 307 -23.39 15.66 -5.42
N LEU A 308 -22.21 15.02 -5.32
CA LEU A 308 -22.01 13.82 -4.52
C LEU A 308 -21.85 14.12 -3.02
N GLY A 309 -21.28 15.29 -2.67
CA GLY A 309 -21.02 15.70 -1.28
C GLY A 309 -22.18 16.42 -0.58
N HIS A 310 -23.23 16.80 -1.29
CA HIS A 310 -24.41 17.46 -0.73
C HIS A 310 -25.64 16.55 -0.77
N GLY A 311 -26.48 16.60 0.28
CA GLY A 311 -27.73 15.86 0.30
C GLY A 311 -28.65 16.29 -0.85
N PRO A 312 -29.41 15.37 -1.47
CA PRO A 312 -30.14 15.62 -2.71
C PRO A 312 -31.49 16.33 -2.44
N GLY A 313 -31.82 16.57 -1.17
CA GLY A 313 -33.16 17.00 -0.75
C GLY A 313 -34.19 15.97 -1.18
N SER A 314 -35.18 16.42 -1.96
CA SER A 314 -36.25 15.57 -2.51
C SER A 314 -35.87 14.88 -3.84
N ALA A 315 -34.70 15.18 -4.40
CA ALA A 315 -34.24 14.57 -5.65
C ALA A 315 -33.60 13.19 -5.40
N PRO A 316 -33.52 12.32 -6.42
CA PRO A 316 -32.71 11.11 -6.32
C PRO A 316 -31.23 11.48 -6.14
N MET A 317 -30.49 10.64 -5.42
CA MET A 317 -29.06 10.84 -5.28
C MET A 317 -28.37 10.75 -6.64
N PRO A 318 -27.54 11.75 -7.00
CA PRO A 318 -26.74 11.65 -8.20
C PRO A 318 -25.77 10.47 -8.06
N SER A 319 -25.70 9.63 -9.08
CA SER A 319 -24.72 8.56 -9.21
C SER A 319 -23.97 8.71 -10.51
N LEU A 320 -22.69 8.38 -10.49
CA LEU A 320 -21.88 8.24 -11.69
C LEU A 320 -21.96 6.80 -12.17
N THR A 321 -21.88 6.61 -13.49
CA THR A 321 -21.61 5.29 -14.07
C THR A 321 -20.20 4.81 -13.67
N GLU A 322 -19.90 3.52 -13.83
CA GLU A 322 -18.56 2.97 -13.60
C GLU A 322 -17.49 3.73 -14.42
N PRO A 323 -17.62 3.92 -15.76
CA PRO A 323 -16.61 4.67 -16.52
C PRO A 323 -16.45 6.13 -16.07
N GLN A 324 -17.51 6.76 -15.57
CA GLN A 324 -17.43 8.12 -15.04
C GLN A 324 -16.73 8.17 -13.67
N THR A 325 -16.86 7.11 -12.88
CA THR A 325 -16.15 6.94 -11.61
C THR A 325 -14.66 6.75 -11.85
N ASP A 326 -14.31 5.87 -12.80
CA ASP A 326 -12.92 5.63 -13.22
C ASP A 326 -12.27 6.91 -13.73
N TRP A 327 -12.97 7.59 -14.64
CA TRP A 327 -12.54 8.90 -15.13
C TRP A 327 -12.31 9.90 -13.98
N ALA A 328 -13.22 9.98 -13.00
CA ALA A 328 -13.08 10.92 -11.89
C ALA A 328 -11.85 10.59 -11.01
N ILE A 329 -11.59 9.31 -10.75
CA ILE A 329 -10.43 8.84 -9.98
C ILE A 329 -9.13 9.16 -10.73
N GLU A 330 -9.05 8.76 -12.00
CA GLU A 330 -7.86 8.98 -12.84
C GLU A 330 -7.58 10.47 -13.03
N GLN A 331 -8.60 11.29 -13.31
CA GLN A 331 -8.44 12.73 -13.44
C GLN A 331 -7.94 13.37 -12.14
N SER A 332 -8.47 12.96 -10.99
CA SER A 332 -7.96 13.42 -9.70
C SER A 332 -6.49 13.06 -9.52
N MET A 333 -6.09 11.81 -9.82
CA MET A 333 -4.67 11.41 -9.77
C MET A 333 -3.79 12.23 -10.71
N ILE A 334 -4.24 12.48 -11.94
CA ILE A 334 -3.52 13.28 -12.93
C ILE A 334 -3.30 14.71 -12.41
N TRP A 335 -4.35 15.35 -11.90
CA TRP A 335 -4.27 16.70 -11.35
C TRP A 335 -3.34 16.76 -10.14
N ILE A 336 -3.49 15.85 -9.19
CA ILE A 336 -2.63 15.79 -7.99
C ILE A 336 -1.16 15.62 -8.39
N LYS A 337 -0.86 14.64 -9.27
CA LYS A 337 0.48 14.41 -9.80
C LYS A 337 1.05 15.66 -10.48
N SER A 338 0.25 16.33 -11.31
CA SER A 338 0.66 17.56 -12.02
C SER A 338 0.96 18.69 -11.04
N LEU A 339 0.08 18.94 -10.08
CA LEU A 339 0.21 20.02 -9.10
C LEU A 339 1.43 19.82 -8.19
N ILE A 340 1.63 18.61 -7.66
CA ILE A 340 2.77 18.32 -6.79
C ILE A 340 4.10 18.51 -7.52
N ARG A 341 4.17 18.16 -8.82
CA ARG A 341 5.39 18.33 -9.64
C ARG A 341 5.74 19.78 -9.98
N ARG A 342 4.81 20.72 -9.79
CA ARG A 342 5.02 22.16 -10.02
C ARG A 342 5.50 22.90 -8.78
N LEU A 343 5.59 22.21 -7.63
CA LEU A 343 6.15 22.74 -6.39
C LEU A 343 7.67 22.68 -6.41
#